data_AF-A0A7X7V7H9-F1
#
_entry.id   AF-A0A7X7V7H9-F1
#
_cell.length_a   1.000
_cell.length_b   1.000
_cell.length_c   1.000
_cell.angle_alpha   90.00
_cell.angle_beta   90.00
_cell.angle_gamma   90.00
#
_symmetry.space_group_name_H-M   'P 1'
#
loop_
_entity.id
_entity.type
_entity.pdbx_description
1 polymer ?
#
loop_
_entity_poly.entity_id
_entity_poly.type
_entity_poly.pdbx_seq_one_letter_code
_entity_poly.pdbx_strand_id
1 'polypeptide(L)'
;MSEKPSYLDLLNKRVSAGARRIVREKVSLDPELFEEYEAVKQELSAEIAATKRDDKPVKMNGGPLDALRARADELEQQIRDTTIVVTLKALNSEDLLQAQTTVTEDSPMVDVWRARLTVAFVEAKTVDREPIPEIDRAEWSRLLFITASGELQKWHNDLERAGGAPAFPTFAK
;
A
#
# COMPACT_ATOMS: atom_id res chain seq x y z
N MET A 1 -34.01 18.34 37.36
CA MET A 1 -33.17 17.14 37.57
C MET A 1 -32.88 16.59 36.19
N SER A 2 -31.61 16.61 35.76
CA SER A 2 -31.25 16.10 34.42
C SER A 2 -31.22 14.57 34.48
N GLU A 3 -32.05 13.90 33.67
CA GLU A 3 -31.96 12.45 33.49
C GLU A 3 -30.56 12.07 33.04
N LYS A 4 -30.00 11.03 33.67
CA LYS A 4 -28.73 10.46 33.25
C LYS A 4 -28.95 9.79 31.89
N PRO A 5 -28.11 10.08 30.88
CA PRO A 5 -28.27 9.50 29.55
C PRO A 5 -28.23 7.97 29.63
N SER A 6 -29.10 7.30 28.87
CA SER A 6 -29.15 5.83 28.84
C SER A 6 -27.90 5.26 28.17
N TYR A 7 -27.61 3.98 28.40
CA TYR A 7 -26.49 3.29 27.74
C TYR A 7 -26.61 3.33 26.21
N LEU A 8 -27.84 3.24 25.68
CA LEU A 8 -28.14 3.40 24.26
C LEU A 8 -27.89 4.83 23.77
N ASP A 9 -28.18 5.86 24.58
CA ASP A 9 -27.84 7.26 24.26
C ASP A 9 -26.33 7.49 24.26
N LEU A 10 -25.60 6.85 25.17
CA LEU A 10 -24.14 6.91 25.21
C LEU A 10 -23.52 6.18 24.01
N LEU A 11 -24.09 5.06 23.56
CA LEU A 11 -23.68 4.35 22.34
C LEU A 11 -24.00 5.14 21.07
N ASN A 12 -25.19 5.73 20.96
CA ASN A 12 -25.59 6.56 19.83
C ASN A 12 -24.83 7.89 19.80
N LYS A 13 -24.46 8.46 20.96
CA LYS A 13 -23.53 9.61 21.05
C LYS A 13 -22.08 9.21 20.77
N ARG A 14 -21.73 7.93 20.87
CA ARG A 14 -20.46 7.37 20.40
C ARG A 14 -20.41 7.23 18.88
N VAL A 15 -21.47 7.61 18.15
CA VAL A 15 -21.39 8.03 16.74
C VAL A 15 -20.82 9.45 16.69
N SER A 16 -19.73 9.71 17.41
CA SER A 16 -18.96 10.94 17.26
C SER A 16 -17.82 10.66 16.30
N ALA A 17 -18.01 11.06 15.04
CA ALA A 17 -17.16 12.03 14.33
C ALA A 17 -15.63 12.05 14.60
N GLY A 18 -15.02 10.95 15.04
CA GLY A 18 -13.58 10.80 15.06
C GLY A 18 -13.14 10.73 13.62
N ALA A 19 -12.27 11.65 13.20
CA ALA A 19 -11.66 11.64 11.88
C ALA A 19 -11.30 10.19 11.53
N ARG A 20 -12.04 9.59 10.58
CA ARG A 20 -11.85 8.19 10.20
C ARG A 20 -10.36 8.05 9.89
N ARG A 21 -9.68 7.12 10.56
CA ARG A 21 -8.22 7.03 10.42
C ARG A 21 -7.88 6.83 8.95
N ILE A 22 -6.90 7.60 8.52
CA ILE A 22 -6.43 7.61 7.14
C ILE A 22 -5.15 6.77 7.10
N VAL A 23 -5.10 5.84 6.16
CA VAL A 23 -3.90 5.11 5.77
C VAL A 23 -3.36 5.75 4.50
N ARG A 24 -2.04 5.85 4.41
CA ARG A 24 -1.36 6.32 3.20
C ARG A 24 -0.38 5.26 2.76
N GLU A 25 -0.63 4.68 1.59
CA GLU A 25 0.27 3.69 1.01
C GLU A 25 1.03 4.30 -0.15
N LYS A 26 2.31 3.95 -0.26
CA LYS A 26 3.10 4.23 -1.45
C LYS A 26 2.87 3.10 -2.44
N VAL A 27 2.49 3.45 -3.65
CA VAL A 27 2.14 2.51 -4.70
C VAL A 27 2.94 2.87 -5.94
N SER A 28 3.65 1.90 -6.50
CA SER A 28 4.25 2.06 -7.82
C SER A 28 3.18 1.91 -8.88
N LEU A 29 3.20 2.78 -9.88
CA LEU A 29 2.36 2.66 -11.07
C LEU A 29 2.94 1.69 -12.11
N ASP A 30 4.20 1.31 -11.96
CA ASP A 30 4.89 0.41 -12.89
C ASP A 30 5.55 -0.74 -12.10
N PRO A 31 4.91 -1.93 -12.06
CA PRO A 31 5.46 -3.10 -11.38
C PRO A 31 6.63 -3.74 -12.17
N GLU A 32 6.71 -3.55 -13.48
CA GLU A 32 7.77 -4.13 -14.30
C GLU A 32 9.13 -3.49 -13.97
N LEU A 33 9.14 -2.20 -13.62
CA LEU A 33 10.35 -1.51 -13.15
C LEU A 33 10.95 -2.14 -11.88
N PHE A 34 10.12 -2.70 -10.99
CA PHE A 34 10.63 -3.35 -9.78
C PHE A 34 11.31 -4.67 -10.09
N GLU A 35 10.77 -5.45 -11.04
CA GLU A 35 11.40 -6.69 -11.50
C GLU A 35 12.74 -6.39 -12.18
N GLU A 36 12.80 -5.36 -13.02
CA GLU A 36 14.04 -4.92 -13.67
C GLU A 36 15.07 -4.42 -12.64
N TYR A 37 14.64 -3.62 -11.66
CA TYR A 37 15.54 -3.11 -10.61
C TYR A 37 16.14 -4.23 -9.75
N GLU A 38 15.33 -5.21 -9.35
CA GLU A 38 15.84 -6.35 -8.58
C GLU A 38 16.78 -7.25 -9.41
N ALA A 39 16.51 -7.43 -10.71
CA ALA A 39 17.44 -8.12 -11.62
C ALA A 39 18.80 -7.40 -11.71
N VAL A 40 18.78 -6.08 -11.94
CA VAL A 40 20.00 -5.26 -12.01
C VAL A 40 20.78 -5.29 -10.69
N LYS A 41 20.09 -5.31 -9.54
CA LYS A 41 20.75 -5.46 -8.23
C LYS A 41 21.39 -6.83 -8.04
N GLN A 42 20.75 -7.90 -8.51
CA GLN A 42 21.35 -9.24 -8.48
C GLN A 42 22.61 -9.29 -9.34
N GLU A 43 22.56 -8.74 -10.56
CA GLU A 43 23.73 -8.63 -11.45
C GLU A 43 24.86 -7.81 -10.81
N LEU A 44 24.54 -6.65 -10.25
CA LEU A 44 25.51 -5.81 -9.53
C LEU A 44 26.16 -6.58 -8.37
N SER A 45 25.38 -7.34 -7.61
CA SER A 45 25.91 -8.14 -6.50
C SER A 45 26.84 -9.27 -6.97
N ALA A 46 26.51 -9.91 -8.09
CA ALA A 46 27.31 -10.97 -8.70
C ALA A 46 28.64 -10.41 -9.23
N GLU A 47 28.61 -9.24 -9.87
CA GLU A 47 29.80 -8.57 -10.40
C GLU A 47 30.72 -8.09 -9.26
N ILE A 48 30.17 -7.59 -8.15
CA ILE A 48 30.94 -7.26 -6.93
C ILE A 48 31.60 -8.53 -6.35
N ALA A 49 30.90 -9.67 -6.36
CA ALA A 49 31.45 -10.93 -5.87
C ALA A 49 32.57 -11.48 -6.77
N ALA A 50 32.42 -11.36 -8.09
CA ALA A 50 33.42 -11.75 -9.08
C ALA A 50 34.70 -10.90 -8.96
N THR A 51 34.54 -9.58 -8.86
CA THR A 51 35.68 -8.65 -8.73
C THR A 51 36.44 -8.82 -7.40
N LYS A 52 35.78 -9.24 -6.32
CA LYS A 52 36.44 -9.58 -5.05
C LYS A 52 37.24 -10.89 -5.08
N ARG A 53 36.89 -11.84 -5.97
CA ARG A 53 37.59 -13.14 -6.08
C ARG A 53 38.97 -13.04 -6.73
N ASP A 54 39.20 -12.03 -7.55
CA ASP A 54 40.42 -11.87 -8.34
C ASP A 54 41.56 -11.11 -7.62
N ASP A 55 41.36 -10.70 -6.36
CA ASP A 55 42.35 -10.07 -5.45
C ASP A 55 43.15 -8.89 -6.04
N LYS A 56 42.69 -8.32 -7.16
CA LYS A 56 43.28 -7.16 -7.83
C LYS A 56 42.40 -5.94 -7.59
N PRO A 57 42.97 -4.78 -7.22
CA PRO A 57 42.21 -3.56 -7.06
C PRO A 57 41.67 -3.12 -8.43
N VAL A 58 40.37 -3.32 -8.65
CA VAL A 58 39.68 -2.86 -9.84
C VAL A 58 39.64 -1.33 -9.78
N LYS A 59 40.30 -0.67 -10.73
CA LYS A 59 40.22 0.80 -10.86
C LYS A 59 38.78 1.17 -11.17
N MET A 60 38.11 1.85 -10.22
CA MET A 60 36.70 2.31 -10.27
C MET A 60 36.45 3.46 -11.27
N ASN A 61 37.11 3.47 -12.43
CA ASN A 61 36.93 4.53 -13.42
C ASN A 61 36.36 3.94 -14.72
N GLY A 62 35.03 3.85 -14.81
CA GLY A 62 34.29 3.69 -16.07
C GLY A 62 34.01 2.25 -16.52
N GLY A 63 33.82 1.32 -15.58
CA GLY A 63 33.62 -0.11 -15.89
C GLY A 63 32.16 -0.58 -15.97
N PRO A 64 31.92 -1.86 -16.33
CA PRO A 64 30.58 -2.49 -16.28
C PRO A 64 29.85 -2.32 -14.95
N LEU A 65 30.62 -2.28 -13.86
CA LEU A 65 30.14 -2.04 -12.49
C LEU A 65 29.58 -0.62 -12.29
N ASP A 66 30.20 0.40 -12.91
CA ASP A 66 29.70 1.77 -12.86
C ASP A 66 28.46 1.92 -13.74
N ALA A 67 28.40 1.21 -14.88
CA ALA A 67 27.22 1.17 -15.74
C ALA A 67 26.02 0.51 -15.05
N LEU A 68 26.22 -0.62 -14.34
CA LEU A 68 25.19 -1.28 -13.56
C LEU A 68 24.69 -0.40 -12.40
N ARG A 69 25.59 0.33 -11.72
CA ARG A 69 25.19 1.30 -10.69
C ARG A 69 24.37 2.43 -11.27
N ALA A 70 24.83 3.04 -12.36
CA ALA A 70 24.09 4.11 -13.03
C ALA A 70 22.70 3.64 -13.49
N ARG A 71 22.59 2.41 -13.99
CA ARG A 71 21.30 1.82 -14.37
C ARG A 71 20.39 1.55 -13.16
N ALA A 72 20.95 1.07 -12.05
CA ALA A 72 20.19 0.89 -10.81
C ALA A 72 19.68 2.23 -10.28
N ASP A 73 20.52 3.27 -10.27
CA ASP A 73 20.14 4.62 -9.84
C ASP A 73 19.05 5.22 -10.75
N GLU A 74 19.15 5.00 -12.07
CA GLU A 74 18.13 5.41 -13.04
C GLU A 74 16.79 4.72 -12.79
N LEU A 75 16.79 3.39 -12.62
CA LEU A 75 15.58 2.61 -12.32
C LEU A 75 14.98 3.00 -10.97
N GLU A 76 15.80 3.27 -9.95
CA GLU A 76 15.34 3.76 -8.65
C GLU A 76 14.67 5.13 -8.78
N GLN A 77 15.22 6.02 -9.60
CA GLN A 77 14.63 7.31 -9.90
C GLN A 77 13.31 7.16 -10.67
N GLN A 78 13.25 6.29 -11.68
CA GLN A 78 12.02 6.00 -12.41
C GLN A 78 10.93 5.42 -11.51
N ILE A 79 11.28 4.46 -10.65
CA ILE A 79 10.38 3.91 -9.62
C ILE A 79 9.86 5.02 -8.72
N ARG A 80 10.73 5.93 -8.28
CA ARG A 80 10.34 7.04 -7.43
C ARG A 80 9.38 7.99 -8.16
N ASP A 81 9.62 8.25 -9.44
CA ASP A 81 8.81 9.14 -10.27
C ASP A 81 7.46 8.51 -10.64
N THR A 82 7.39 7.19 -10.75
CA THR A 82 6.15 6.41 -10.93
C THR A 82 5.48 6.03 -9.61
N THR A 83 6.07 6.39 -8.46
CA THR A 83 5.46 6.13 -7.15
C THR A 83 4.47 7.25 -6.81
N ILE A 84 3.26 6.83 -6.48
CA ILE A 84 2.23 7.70 -5.93
C ILE A 84 1.97 7.38 -4.46
N VAL A 85 1.34 8.32 -3.77
CA VAL A 85 0.78 8.14 -2.43
C VAL A 85 -0.73 8.06 -2.55
N VAL A 86 -1.30 6.90 -2.27
CA VAL A 86 -2.75 6.73 -2.21
C VAL A 86 -3.25 6.92 -0.78
N THR A 87 -4.35 7.65 -0.64
CA THR A 87 -5.00 7.91 0.63
C THR A 87 -6.23 7.01 0.74
N LEU A 88 -6.23 6.15 1.76
CA LEU A 88 -7.30 5.21 2.05
C LEU A 88 -7.97 5.57 3.38
N LYS A 89 -9.30 5.63 3.42
CA LYS A 89 -10.05 5.86 4.66
C LYS A 89 -10.46 4.53 5.26
N ALA A 90 -10.39 4.43 6.59
CA ALA A 90 -11.06 3.34 7.30
C ALA A 90 -12.55 3.27 6.94
N LEU A 91 -13.03 2.05 6.69
CA LEU A 91 -14.40 1.78 6.29
C LEU A 91 -15.33 1.69 7.50
N ASN A 92 -16.56 2.18 7.35
CA ASN A 92 -17.62 1.91 8.33
C ASN A 92 -18.24 0.53 8.05
N SER A 93 -19.14 0.05 8.94
CA SER A 93 -19.78 -1.27 8.79
C SER A 93 -20.59 -1.43 7.50
N GLU A 94 -21.25 -0.37 7.03
CA GLU A 94 -22.04 -0.37 5.80
C GLU A 94 -21.13 -0.45 4.55
N ASP A 95 -20.06 0.35 4.51
CA ASP A 95 -19.05 0.33 3.45
C ASP A 95 -18.35 -1.04 3.38
N LEU A 96 -18.06 -1.64 4.53
CA LEU A 96 -17.49 -2.99 4.62
C LEU A 96 -18.44 -4.04 4.06
N LEU A 97 -19.72 -3.97 4.45
CA LEU A 97 -20.74 -4.89 3.94
C LEU A 97 -20.89 -4.73 2.42
N GLN A 98 -20.91 -3.50 1.90
CA GLN A 98 -20.94 -3.25 0.45
C GLN A 98 -19.74 -3.86 -0.27
N ALA A 99 -18.53 -3.70 0.28
CA ALA A 99 -17.32 -4.30 -0.30
C ALA A 99 -17.41 -5.83 -0.34
N GLN A 100 -17.96 -6.45 0.72
CA GLN A 100 -18.10 -7.90 0.82
C GLN A 100 -19.22 -8.44 -0.06
N THR A 101 -20.36 -7.77 -0.19
CA THR A 101 -21.50 -8.24 -1.01
C THR A 101 -21.29 -8.08 -2.50
N THR A 102 -20.40 -7.17 -2.91
CA THR A 102 -19.98 -7.06 -4.32
C THR A 102 -19.17 -8.29 -4.76
N VAL A 103 -18.64 -9.05 -3.81
CA VAL A 103 -17.87 -10.27 -4.01
C VAL A 103 -18.75 -11.47 -3.63
N THR A 104 -18.86 -12.48 -4.49
CA THR A 104 -19.72 -13.66 -4.23
C THR A 104 -19.08 -14.62 -3.22
N GLU A 105 -19.88 -15.48 -2.58
CA GLU A 105 -19.42 -16.42 -1.53
C GLU A 105 -18.27 -17.35 -1.98
N ASP A 106 -18.14 -17.63 -3.28
CA ASP A 106 -17.11 -18.52 -3.84
C ASP A 106 -15.84 -17.78 -4.34
N SER A 107 -15.72 -16.48 -4.09
CA SER A 107 -14.58 -15.70 -4.59
C SER A 107 -13.33 -15.85 -3.71
N PRO A 108 -12.12 -15.81 -4.28
CA PRO A 108 -10.89 -15.91 -3.51
C PRO A 108 -10.70 -14.72 -2.56
N MET A 109 -9.97 -14.95 -1.46
CA MET A 109 -9.68 -13.93 -0.43
C MET A 109 -9.06 -12.64 -1.01
N VAL A 110 -8.25 -12.76 -2.07
CA VAL A 110 -7.61 -11.62 -2.75
C VAL A 110 -8.65 -10.67 -3.36
N ASP A 111 -9.76 -11.19 -3.87
CA ASP A 111 -10.81 -10.36 -4.46
C ASP A 111 -11.59 -9.58 -3.38
N VAL A 112 -11.76 -10.17 -2.20
CA VAL A 112 -12.29 -9.47 -1.02
C VAL A 112 -11.37 -8.33 -0.61
N TRP A 113 -10.04 -8.53 -0.64
CA TRP A 113 -9.07 -7.48 -0.34
C TRP A 113 -9.14 -6.34 -1.35
N ARG A 114 -9.17 -6.66 -2.65
CA ARG A 114 -9.32 -5.69 -3.74
C ARG A 114 -10.60 -4.87 -3.56
N ALA A 115 -11.74 -5.52 -3.36
CA ALA A 115 -13.03 -4.83 -3.19
C ALA A 115 -13.00 -3.87 -1.99
N ARG A 116 -12.46 -4.30 -0.84
CA ARG A 116 -12.31 -3.44 0.34
C ARG A 116 -11.40 -2.24 0.08
N LEU A 117 -10.25 -2.44 -0.57
CA LEU A 117 -9.31 -1.37 -0.91
C LEU A 117 -9.89 -0.39 -1.95
N THR A 118 -10.66 -0.88 -2.92
CA THR A 118 -11.40 -0.03 -3.88
C THR A 118 -12.42 0.85 -3.18
N VAL A 119 -13.14 0.30 -2.19
CA VAL A 119 -14.13 1.08 -1.45
C VAL A 119 -13.48 2.14 -0.57
N ALA A 120 -12.33 1.82 0.02
CA ALA A 120 -11.57 2.68 0.93
C ALA A 120 -10.84 3.84 0.24
N PHE A 121 -10.68 3.81 -1.08
CA PHE A 121 -9.98 4.85 -1.82
C PHE A 121 -10.62 6.24 -1.65
N VAL A 122 -9.76 7.24 -1.45
CA VAL A 122 -10.16 8.65 -1.33
C VAL A 122 -9.55 9.48 -2.44
N GLU A 123 -8.22 9.44 -2.57
CA GLU A 123 -7.47 10.26 -3.52
C GLU A 123 -6.07 9.67 -3.74
N ALA A 124 -5.46 10.02 -4.87
CA ALA A 124 -4.06 9.77 -5.18
C ALA A 124 -3.29 11.10 -5.22
N LYS A 125 -2.04 11.05 -4.78
CA LYS A 125 -1.12 12.19 -4.76
C LYS A 125 0.27 11.79 -5.24
N THR A 126 1.04 12.73 -5.76
CA THR A 126 2.47 12.56 -5.95
C THR A 126 3.17 12.40 -4.59
N VAL A 127 4.44 11.97 -4.60
CA VAL A 127 5.26 11.90 -3.38
C VAL A 127 5.36 13.27 -2.68
N ASP A 128 5.30 14.35 -3.46
CA ASP A 128 5.33 15.74 -2.99
C ASP A 128 3.95 16.29 -2.58
N ARG A 129 2.92 15.42 -2.54
CA ARG A 129 1.54 15.68 -2.09
C ARG A 129 0.68 16.51 -3.04
N GLU A 130 1.06 16.59 -4.31
CA GLU A 130 0.21 17.19 -5.33
C GLU A 130 -0.89 16.20 -5.75
N PRO A 131 -2.15 16.63 -5.91
CA PRO A 131 -3.24 15.74 -6.31
C PRO A 131 -3.03 15.21 -7.73
N ILE A 132 -3.37 13.94 -7.96
CA ILE A 132 -3.34 13.30 -9.28
C ILE A 132 -4.80 12.98 -9.68
N PRO A 133 -5.50 13.88 -10.39
CA PRO A 133 -6.91 13.71 -10.71
C PRO A 133 -7.19 12.57 -11.71
N GLU A 134 -6.19 12.14 -12.47
CA GLU A 134 -6.29 11.04 -13.43
C GLU A 134 -6.46 9.67 -12.76
N ILE A 135 -6.06 9.55 -11.49
CA ILE A 135 -6.16 8.31 -10.73
C ILE A 135 -7.41 8.39 -9.85
N ASP A 136 -8.53 8.05 -10.48
CA ASP A 136 -9.82 7.93 -9.82
C ASP A 136 -10.05 6.51 -9.26
N ARG A 137 -11.27 6.24 -8.80
CA ARG A 137 -11.63 4.92 -8.22
C ARG A 137 -11.52 3.78 -9.24
N ALA A 138 -11.80 4.04 -10.52
CA ALA A 138 -11.74 3.03 -11.56
C ALA A 138 -10.28 2.68 -11.88
N GLU A 139 -9.42 3.69 -12.01
CA GLU A 139 -7.99 3.48 -12.24
C GLU A 139 -7.32 2.81 -11.04
N TRP A 140 -7.65 3.25 -9.82
CA TRP A 140 -7.23 2.56 -8.60
C TRP A 140 -7.63 1.09 -8.57
N SER A 141 -8.86 0.76 -8.98
CA SER A 141 -9.29 -0.63 -9.03
C SER A 141 -8.45 -1.46 -10.01
N ARG A 142 -7.99 -0.88 -11.13
CA ARG A 142 -7.10 -1.57 -12.09
C ARG A 142 -5.73 -1.83 -11.49
N LEU A 143 -5.16 -0.85 -10.79
CA LEU A 143 -3.89 -1.00 -10.07
C LEU A 143 -3.95 -2.17 -9.08
N LEU A 144 -5.06 -2.31 -8.35
CA LEU A 144 -5.26 -3.42 -7.43
C LEU A 144 -5.31 -4.81 -8.11
N PHE A 145 -5.62 -4.90 -9.40
CA PHE A 145 -5.59 -6.18 -10.13
C PHE A 145 -4.18 -6.63 -10.48
N ILE A 146 -3.29 -5.69 -10.80
CA ILE A 146 -1.89 -5.98 -11.14
C ILE A 146 -0.97 -6.03 -9.91
N THR A 147 -1.41 -5.49 -8.77
CA THR A 147 -0.66 -5.54 -7.52
C THR A 147 -0.52 -6.98 -7.01
N ALA A 148 0.67 -7.34 -6.55
CA ALA A 148 0.94 -8.64 -5.96
C ALA A 148 0.09 -8.91 -4.71
N SER A 149 -0.33 -10.17 -4.53
CA SER A 149 -1.23 -10.56 -3.43
C SER A 149 -0.67 -10.26 -2.03
N GLY A 150 0.64 -10.38 -1.84
CA GLY A 150 1.30 -10.06 -0.57
C GLY A 150 1.24 -8.56 -0.21
N GLU A 151 1.36 -7.68 -1.21
CA GLU A 151 1.21 -6.24 -1.00
C GLU A 151 -0.25 -5.87 -0.74
N LEU A 152 -1.19 -6.45 -1.48
CA LEU A 152 -2.63 -6.29 -1.22
C LEU A 152 -3.00 -6.71 0.21
N GLN A 153 -2.46 -7.83 0.68
CA GLN A 153 -2.65 -8.30 2.06
C GLN A 153 -2.09 -7.31 3.07
N LYS A 154 -0.90 -6.75 2.82
CA LYS A 154 -0.30 -5.72 3.69
C LYS A 154 -1.22 -4.49 3.77
N TRP A 155 -1.61 -3.92 2.63
CA TRP A 155 -2.45 -2.72 2.58
C TRP A 155 -3.80 -2.96 3.25
N HIS A 156 -4.38 -4.14 3.06
CA HIS A 156 -5.57 -4.58 3.75
C HIS A 156 -5.40 -4.61 5.27
N ASN A 157 -4.33 -5.24 5.76
CA ASN A 157 -4.05 -5.32 7.20
C ASN A 157 -3.81 -3.93 7.82
N ASP A 158 -3.15 -3.03 7.09
CA ASP A 158 -2.93 -1.67 7.55
C ASP A 158 -4.24 -0.86 7.59
N LEU A 159 -5.13 -1.06 6.61
CA LEU A 159 -6.50 -0.56 6.64
C LEU A 159 -7.30 -1.11 7.84
N GLU A 160 -7.17 -2.40 8.15
CA GLU A 160 -7.80 -3.03 9.31
C GLU A 160 -7.27 -2.46 10.64
N ARG A 161 -5.96 -2.27 10.75
CA ARG A 161 -5.34 -1.64 11.93
C ARG A 161 -5.78 -0.19 12.11
N ALA A 162 -5.98 0.54 11.01
CA ALA A 162 -6.54 1.88 11.06
C ALA A 162 -8.01 1.89 11.55
N GLY A 163 -8.76 0.80 11.36
CA GLY A 163 -10.08 0.59 11.94
C GLY A 163 -10.11 -0.17 13.28
N GLY A 164 -8.96 -0.62 13.79
CA GLY A 164 -8.85 -1.61 14.86
C GLY A 164 -8.95 -1.04 16.27
N ALA A 165 -10.16 -0.96 16.81
CA ALA A 165 -10.41 -1.34 18.20
C ALA A 165 -11.08 -2.72 18.18
N PRO A 166 -10.74 -3.66 19.08
CA PRO A 166 -11.35 -4.99 19.09
C PRO A 166 -12.87 -4.90 19.24
N ALA A 167 -13.59 -5.80 18.57
CA ALA A 167 -15.05 -5.82 18.52
C ALA A 167 -15.74 -6.08 19.88
N PHE A 168 -15.00 -6.40 20.94
CA PHE A 168 -15.52 -6.59 22.31
C PHE A 168 -14.45 -6.21 23.34
N PRO A 169 -14.83 -5.78 24.56
CA PRO A 169 -13.88 -5.62 25.65
C PRO A 169 -13.27 -6.99 25.96
N THR A 170 -11.94 -7.09 25.78
CA THR A 170 -11.19 -8.12 26.47
C THR A 170 -11.38 -7.86 27.95
N PHE A 171 -12.14 -8.75 28.61
CA PHE A 171 -12.20 -8.80 30.06
C PHE A 171 -10.78 -9.04 30.55
N ALA A 172 -10.11 -7.95 30.95
CA ALA A 172 -8.92 -8.03 31.76
C ALA A 172 -9.28 -8.83 33.03
N LYS A 173 -8.48 -9.87 33.30
CA LYS A 173 -8.48 -10.55 34.60
C LYS A 173 -7.93 -9.61 35.66
#